data_AF-A0A7S2P5T9-F1
#
_entry.id   AF-A0A7S2P5T9-F1
#
_cell.length_a   1.000
_cell.length_b   1.000
_cell.length_c   1.000
_cell.angle_alpha   90.00
_cell.angle_beta   90.00
_cell.angle_gamma   90.00
#
_symmetry.space_group_name_H-M   'P 1'
#
loop_
_entity.id
_entity.type
_entity.pdbx_description
1 polymer ?
#
loop_
_entity_poly.entity_id
_entity_poly.type
_entity_poly.pdbx_seq_one_letter_code
_entity_poly.pdbx_strand_id
1 'polypeptide(L)'
;DDDEEDLSFEAASESRPQPPKDANEALLQGWDINELLNEASELPHERILKFSDLRDQVIHEITNPDKYRGVPVPSLPGFTSLIKGFRRGEMTVLTGPTGSGKTTFLGQTSLDLAEQGVNVLWGSFEIKNTRLMHKLLQQYMKDVLPIGLAEREGSMEEKKKM
;
A
#
# COMPACT_ATOMS: atom_id res chain seq x y z
N ASP A 1 -18.64 11.49 -13.80
CA ASP A 1 -19.41 12.61 -13.24
C ASP A 1 -19.31 12.54 -11.74
N ASP A 2 -18.20 13.11 -11.26
CA ASP A 2 -17.97 13.73 -9.95
C ASP A 2 -16.46 13.93 -9.88
N ASP A 3 -16.02 14.94 -10.64
CA ASP A 3 -14.68 15.50 -10.66
C ASP A 3 -14.48 16.26 -9.33
N GLU A 4 -13.77 15.67 -8.37
CA GLU A 4 -13.27 16.40 -7.21
C GLU A 4 -12.06 17.23 -7.62
N GLU A 5 -12.27 18.55 -7.64
CA GLU A 5 -11.32 19.59 -7.94
C GLU A 5 -10.03 19.46 -7.11
N ASP A 6 -8.92 19.24 -7.82
CA ASP A 6 -7.57 19.46 -7.34
C ASP A 6 -7.44 20.94 -6.91
N LEU A 7 -7.63 21.22 -5.62
CA LEU A 7 -7.35 22.54 -5.04
C LEU A 7 -5.83 22.72 -4.94
N SER A 8 -5.21 22.98 -6.08
CA SER A 8 -3.87 23.54 -6.17
C SER A 8 -3.88 24.89 -5.46
N PHE A 9 -3.24 24.96 -4.29
CA PHE A 9 -2.84 26.21 -3.65
C PHE A 9 -1.79 26.88 -4.55
N GLU A 10 -2.24 27.57 -5.61
CA GLU A 10 -1.44 28.58 -6.29
C GLU A 10 -1.37 29.82 -5.38
N ALA A 11 -0.51 29.72 -4.36
CA ALA A 11 0.06 30.92 -3.78
C ALA A 11 0.82 31.63 -4.90
N ALA A 12 0.32 32.78 -5.33
CA ALA A 12 1.01 33.71 -6.20
C ALA A 12 2.36 34.07 -5.60
N SER A 13 3.39 33.27 -5.90
CA SER A 13 4.77 33.63 -5.67
C SER A 13 5.20 34.42 -6.91
N GLU A 14 5.34 35.73 -6.75
CA GLU A 14 6.12 36.54 -7.69
C GLU A 14 7.41 35.77 -7.99
N SER A 15 7.63 35.52 -9.28
CA SER A 15 8.69 34.65 -9.78
C SER A 15 10.05 35.17 -9.32
N ARG A 16 10.55 34.66 -8.20
CA ARG A 16 11.95 34.86 -7.83
C ARG A 16 12.78 34.25 -8.95
N PRO A 17 13.79 34.97 -9.47
CA PRO A 17 14.69 34.39 -10.47
C PRO A 17 15.24 33.07 -9.91
N GLN A 18 15.25 32.02 -10.73
CA GLN A 18 15.79 30.75 -10.29
C GLN A 18 17.25 30.96 -9.88
N PRO A 19 17.67 30.39 -8.73
CA PRO A 19 19.05 30.54 -8.27
C PRO A 19 20.01 29.95 -9.32
N PRO A 20 21.21 30.54 -9.48
CA PRO A 20 22.18 30.08 -10.46
C PRO A 20 22.62 28.66 -10.13
N LYS A 21 22.84 27.82 -11.15
CA LYS A 21 23.26 26.43 -10.98
C LYS A 21 24.65 26.32 -10.36
N ASP A 22 25.55 27.24 -10.73
CA ASP A 22 26.93 27.29 -10.26
C ASP A 22 27.46 28.73 -10.17
N ALA A 23 28.67 28.88 -9.62
CA ALA A 23 29.29 30.18 -9.41
C ALA A 23 29.60 30.93 -10.72
N ASN A 24 29.81 30.20 -11.82
CA ASN A 24 30.07 30.81 -13.12
C ASN A 24 28.78 31.41 -13.70
N GLU A 25 27.67 30.70 -13.57
CA GLU A 25 26.35 31.22 -13.92
C GLU A 25 25.95 32.41 -13.03
N ALA A 26 26.25 32.35 -11.73
CA ALA A 26 26.03 33.47 -10.80
C ALA A 26 26.77 34.73 -11.25
N LEU A 27 28.04 34.59 -11.68
CA LEU A 27 28.85 35.70 -12.19
C LEU A 27 28.30 36.27 -13.51
N LEU A 28 27.90 35.39 -14.45
CA LEU A 28 27.33 35.80 -15.74
C LEU A 28 25.98 36.51 -15.59
N GLN A 29 25.18 36.11 -14.60
CA GLN A 29 23.90 36.71 -14.27
C GLN A 29 24.03 37.95 -13.35
N GLY A 30 25.24 38.30 -12.90
CA GLY A 30 25.49 39.49 -12.09
C GLY A 30 25.04 39.40 -10.63
N TRP A 31 24.98 38.19 -10.06
CA TRP A 31 24.69 37.99 -8.63
C TRP A 31 25.87 38.47 -7.77
N ASP A 32 25.58 39.08 -6.61
CA ASP A 32 26.61 39.45 -5.65
C ASP A 32 27.04 38.23 -4.83
N ILE A 33 28.22 37.70 -5.16
CA ILE A 33 28.81 36.54 -4.49
C ILE A 33 29.09 36.83 -3.01
N ASN A 34 29.42 38.07 -2.64
CA ASN A 34 29.69 38.41 -1.24
C ASN A 34 28.41 38.40 -0.40
N GLU A 35 27.30 38.85 -0.97
CA GLU A 35 25.98 38.76 -0.34
C GLU A 35 25.60 37.29 -0.12
N LEU A 36 25.75 36.44 -1.16
CA LEU A 36 25.51 34.99 -1.06
C LEU A 36 26.36 34.30 0.02
N LEU A 37 27.63 34.71 0.16
CA LEU A 37 28.53 34.17 1.19
C LEU A 37 28.16 34.63 2.60
N ASN A 38 27.68 35.87 2.76
CA ASN A 38 27.26 36.41 4.05
C ASN A 38 25.92 35.82 4.51
N GLU A 39 25.01 35.52 3.57
CA GLU A 39 23.72 34.88 3.85
C GLU A 39 23.80 33.36 3.97
N ALA A 40 24.93 32.76 3.55
CA ALA A 40 25.12 31.31 3.60
C ALA A 40 24.95 30.79 5.03
N SER A 41 23.97 29.92 5.22
CA SER A 41 23.78 29.17 6.46
C SER A 41 24.39 27.78 6.36
N GLU A 42 24.86 27.24 7.48
CA GLU A 42 25.23 25.82 7.55
C GLU A 42 24.04 24.95 7.11
N LEU A 43 24.27 24.12 6.10
CA LEU A 43 23.30 23.11 5.72
C LEU A 43 23.33 22.00 6.77
N PRO A 44 22.28 21.83 7.59
CA PRO A 44 22.23 20.70 8.49
C PRO A 44 22.26 19.41 7.67
N HIS A 45 22.92 18.39 8.20
CA HIS A 45 22.95 17.09 7.55
C HIS A 45 21.51 16.57 7.39
N GLU A 46 21.13 16.16 6.18
CA GLU A 46 19.74 15.80 5.80
C GLU A 46 19.04 14.80 6.74
N ARG A 47 19.82 14.01 7.48
CA ARG A 47 19.32 13.00 8.43
C ARG A 47 19.26 13.47 9.90
N ILE A 48 19.59 14.72 10.21
CA ILE A 48 19.54 15.30 11.55
C ILE A 48 18.41 16.34 11.58
N LEU A 49 17.26 15.92 12.10
CA LEU A 49 16.07 16.75 12.20
C LEU A 49 15.94 17.34 13.60
N LYS A 50 15.53 18.61 13.70
CA LYS A 50 15.09 19.21 14.96
C LYS A 50 13.59 19.01 15.11
N PHE A 51 13.10 19.09 16.34
CA PHE A 51 11.66 18.99 16.62
C PHE A 51 10.85 20.08 15.91
N SER A 52 11.41 21.28 15.76
CA SER A 52 10.81 22.38 14.99
C SER A 52 10.46 21.96 13.57
N ASP A 53 11.31 21.14 12.96
CA ASP A 53 11.24 20.73 11.56
C ASP A 53 10.15 19.67 11.35
N LEU A 54 9.83 18.91 12.41
CA LEU A 54 8.80 17.87 12.42
C LEU A 54 7.41 18.36 12.83
N ARG A 55 7.32 19.54 13.45
CA ARG A 55 6.08 20.02 14.10
C ARG A 55 4.88 19.98 13.15
N ASP A 56 5.05 20.50 11.94
CA ASP A 56 3.95 20.57 10.97
C ASP A 56 3.55 19.18 10.45
N GLN A 57 4.52 18.29 10.27
CA GLN A 57 4.27 16.89 9.89
C GLN A 57 3.49 16.15 10.98
N VAL A 58 3.89 16.31 12.24
CA VAL A 58 3.20 15.72 13.39
C VAL A 58 1.78 16.26 13.53
N ILE A 59 1.58 17.58 13.37
CA ILE A 59 0.24 18.17 13.38
C ILE A 59 -0.59 17.61 12.22
N HIS A 60 0.00 17.44 11.04
CA HIS A 60 -0.69 16.86 9.89
C HIS A 60 -1.15 15.43 10.17
N GLU A 61 -0.29 14.60 10.78
CA GLU A 61 -0.61 13.24 11.21
C GLU A 61 -1.78 13.17 12.18
N ILE A 62 -1.77 14.03 13.20
CA ILE A 62 -2.81 14.05 14.23
C ILE A 62 -4.15 14.53 13.66
N THR A 63 -4.13 15.53 12.78
CA THR A 63 -5.33 16.13 12.21
C THR A 63 -5.94 15.30 11.08
N ASN A 64 -5.15 14.47 10.40
CA ASN A 64 -5.58 13.66 9.26
C ASN A 64 -5.35 12.16 9.50
N PRO A 65 -5.90 11.57 10.59
CA PRO A 65 -5.60 10.19 10.96
C PRO A 65 -6.01 9.18 9.88
N ASP A 66 -7.02 9.50 9.08
CA ASP A 66 -7.52 8.63 8.01
C ASP A 66 -6.51 8.45 6.86
N LYS A 67 -5.63 9.43 6.63
CA LYS A 67 -4.54 9.31 5.64
C LYS A 67 -3.47 8.28 6.02
N TYR A 68 -3.40 7.94 7.31
CA TYR A 68 -2.41 7.01 7.86
C TYR A 68 -3.02 5.64 8.20
N ARG A 69 -4.22 5.36 7.71
CA ARG A 69 -4.84 4.03 7.80
C ARG A 69 -4.31 3.14 6.70
N GLY A 70 -4.19 1.86 7.02
CA GLY A 70 -3.80 0.84 6.07
C GLY A 70 -4.98 0.34 5.25
N VAL A 71 -4.69 -0.54 4.29
CA VAL A 71 -5.71 -1.23 3.50
C VAL A 71 -6.54 -2.13 4.42
N PRO A 72 -7.87 -1.96 4.48
CA PRO A 72 -8.72 -2.75 5.35
C PRO A 72 -8.83 -4.21 4.87
N VAL A 73 -9.25 -5.09 5.77
CA VAL A 73 -9.61 -6.49 5.50
C VAL A 73 -11.13 -6.63 5.67
N PRO A 74 -11.94 -6.47 4.61
CA PRO A 74 -13.40 -6.42 4.71
C PRO A 74 -14.05 -7.66 5.32
N SER A 75 -13.47 -8.84 5.12
CA SER A 75 -13.95 -10.09 5.72
C SER A 75 -13.79 -10.15 7.24
N LEU A 76 -12.94 -9.29 7.81
CA LEU A 76 -12.61 -9.25 9.24
C LEU A 76 -12.73 -7.81 9.79
N PRO A 77 -13.95 -7.26 9.90
CA PRO A 77 -14.15 -5.86 10.31
C PRO A 77 -13.65 -5.58 11.74
N GLY A 78 -13.78 -6.54 12.65
CA GLY A 78 -13.25 -6.41 14.02
C GLY A 78 -11.72 -6.41 14.07
N PHE A 79 -11.06 -7.16 13.19
CA PHE A 79 -9.60 -7.13 13.08
C PHE A 79 -9.13 -5.79 12.48
N THR A 80 -9.78 -5.37 11.39
CA THR A 80 -9.51 -4.08 10.73
C THR A 80 -9.70 -2.90 11.69
N SER A 81 -10.71 -2.93 12.56
CA SER A 81 -10.93 -1.85 13.52
C SER A 81 -9.83 -1.75 14.59
N LEU A 82 -9.18 -2.87 14.93
CA LEU A 82 -8.07 -2.93 15.88
C LEU A 82 -6.77 -2.42 15.25
N ILE A 83 -6.37 -2.96 14.10
CA ILE A 83 -5.07 -2.63 13.48
C ILE A 83 -5.10 -1.39 12.57
N LYS A 84 -6.31 -0.97 12.17
CA LYS A 84 -6.61 0.09 11.18
C LYS A 84 -6.13 -0.24 9.76
N GLY A 85 -6.12 -1.52 9.40
CA GLY A 85 -5.65 -2.03 8.10
C GLY A 85 -4.14 -2.22 8.01
N PHE A 86 -3.66 -2.80 6.91
CA PHE A 86 -2.24 -3.04 6.65
C PHE A 86 -1.59 -1.83 5.97
N ARG A 87 -0.55 -1.23 6.56
CA ARG A 87 0.12 -0.05 5.97
C ARG A 87 1.32 -0.46 5.13
N ARG A 88 1.68 0.41 4.18
CA ARG A 88 2.90 0.25 3.38
C ARG A 88 4.14 0.37 4.27
N GLY A 89 5.14 -0.49 4.02
CA GLY A 89 6.39 -0.51 4.78
C GLY A 89 6.33 -1.29 6.11
N GLU A 90 5.15 -1.77 6.53
CA GLU A 90 5.03 -2.61 7.72
C GLU A 90 5.40 -4.08 7.45
N MET A 91 5.98 -4.73 8.45
CA MET A 91 6.18 -6.18 8.48
C MET A 91 5.26 -6.79 9.53
N THR A 92 4.23 -7.52 9.10
CA THR A 92 3.35 -8.28 10.01
C THR A 92 3.79 -9.73 10.10
N VAL A 93 3.94 -10.24 11.33
CA VAL A 93 4.28 -11.64 11.59
C VAL A 93 3.08 -12.34 12.21
N LEU A 94 2.58 -13.38 11.53
CA LEU A 94 1.50 -14.22 12.03
C LEU A 94 2.05 -15.55 12.57
N THR A 95 1.89 -15.79 13.88
CA THR A 95 2.40 -16.98 14.55
C THR A 95 1.28 -17.79 15.23
N GLY A 96 1.58 -19.05 15.57
CA GLY A 96 0.62 -19.97 16.19
C GLY A 96 0.92 -21.43 15.85
N PRO A 97 0.34 -22.39 16.59
CA PRO A 97 0.60 -23.82 16.37
C PRO A 97 0.07 -24.31 15.02
N THR A 98 0.51 -25.49 14.57
CA THR A 98 -0.02 -26.13 13.37
C THR A 98 -1.53 -26.36 13.52
N GLY A 99 -2.29 -26.12 12.46
CA GLY A 99 -3.75 -26.23 12.49
C GLY A 99 -4.48 -25.02 13.09
N SER A 100 -3.79 -24.00 13.60
CA SER A 100 -4.44 -22.80 14.16
C SER A 100 -5.07 -21.85 13.14
N GLY A 101 -5.13 -22.22 11.86
CA GLY A 101 -5.75 -21.42 10.81
C GLY A 101 -4.89 -20.32 10.19
N LYS A 102 -3.58 -20.24 10.46
CA LYS A 102 -2.68 -19.19 9.90
C LYS A 102 -2.79 -19.04 8.38
N THR A 103 -2.66 -20.15 7.66
CA THR A 103 -2.76 -20.15 6.20
C THR A 103 -4.16 -19.73 5.73
N THR A 104 -5.21 -20.14 6.45
CA THR A 104 -6.59 -19.76 6.14
C THR A 104 -6.80 -18.26 6.30
N PHE A 105 -6.29 -17.68 7.40
CA PHE A 105 -6.31 -16.24 7.65
C PHE A 105 -5.54 -15.47 6.57
N LEU A 106 -4.31 -15.90 6.24
CA LEU A 106 -3.50 -15.27 5.19
C LEU A 106 -4.18 -15.38 3.82
N GLY A 107 -4.82 -16.52 3.53
CA GLY A 107 -5.59 -16.74 2.31
C GLY A 107 -6.76 -15.77 2.17
N GLN A 108 -7.57 -15.64 3.22
CA GLN A 108 -8.69 -14.71 3.21
C GLN A 108 -8.22 -13.25 3.09
N THR A 109 -7.22 -12.86 3.87
CA THR A 109 -6.61 -11.52 3.80
C THR A 109 -6.06 -11.24 2.40
N SER A 110 -5.44 -12.23 1.76
CA SER A 110 -4.91 -12.09 0.41
C SER A 110 -6.00 -11.85 -0.62
N LEU A 111 -7.13 -12.56 -0.52
CA LEU A 111 -8.27 -12.35 -1.41
C LEU A 111 -8.88 -10.95 -1.21
N ASP A 112 -9.09 -10.55 0.03
CA ASP A 112 -9.59 -9.22 0.38
C ASP A 112 -8.71 -8.09 -0.17
N LEU A 113 -7.38 -8.23 -0.09
CA LEU A 113 -6.44 -7.26 -0.66
C LEU A 113 -6.48 -7.27 -2.19
N ALA A 114 -6.51 -8.45 -2.81
CA ALA A 114 -6.57 -8.60 -4.26
C ALA A 114 -7.87 -8.04 -4.86
N GLU A 115 -9.02 -8.24 -4.20
CA GLU A 115 -10.31 -7.68 -4.59
C GLU A 115 -10.32 -6.14 -4.56
N GLN A 116 -9.54 -5.54 -3.65
CA GLN A 116 -9.33 -4.09 -3.58
C GLN A 116 -8.26 -3.58 -4.58
N GLY A 117 -7.77 -4.44 -5.48
CA GLY A 117 -6.77 -4.08 -6.49
C GLY A 117 -5.33 -4.03 -5.96
N VAL A 118 -5.05 -4.53 -4.75
CA VAL A 118 -3.69 -4.62 -4.21
C VAL A 118 -3.01 -5.88 -4.75
N ASN A 119 -1.83 -5.72 -5.32
CA ASN A 119 -1.03 -6.85 -5.80
C ASN A 119 -0.56 -7.71 -4.62
N VAL A 120 -0.87 -9.01 -4.65
CA VAL A 120 -0.48 -9.98 -3.60
C VAL A 120 0.45 -11.04 -4.19
N LEU A 121 1.60 -11.24 -3.54
CA LEU A 121 2.58 -12.28 -3.88
C LEU A 121 2.63 -13.34 -2.77
N TRP A 122 2.52 -14.62 -3.15
CA TRP A 122 2.68 -15.75 -2.23
C TRP A 122 4.01 -16.45 -2.41
N GLY A 123 4.83 -16.46 -1.36
CA GLY A 123 5.96 -17.38 -1.22
C GLY A 123 5.57 -18.59 -0.37
N SER A 124 5.09 -19.67 -0.99
CA SER A 124 4.68 -20.88 -0.26
C SER A 124 5.81 -21.90 -0.18
N PHE A 125 6.27 -22.20 1.03
CA PHE A 125 7.38 -23.15 1.28
C PHE A 125 6.95 -24.43 2.01
N GLU A 126 5.79 -24.44 2.64
CA GLU A 126 5.26 -25.61 3.36
C GLU A 126 4.18 -26.35 2.53
N ILE A 127 3.35 -25.59 1.80
CA ILE A 127 2.19 -26.11 1.08
C ILE A 127 2.46 -26.06 -0.43
N LYS A 128 2.14 -27.14 -1.15
CA LYS A 128 2.23 -27.14 -2.62
C LYS A 128 1.32 -26.08 -3.23
N ASN A 129 1.81 -25.37 -4.25
CA ASN A 129 1.06 -24.29 -4.93
C ASN A 129 -0.33 -24.74 -5.43
N THR A 130 -0.49 -25.97 -5.91
CA THR A 130 -1.80 -26.49 -6.35
C THR A 130 -2.82 -26.59 -5.20
N ARG A 131 -2.35 -26.97 -4.00
CA ARG A 131 -3.20 -27.05 -2.79
C ARG A 131 -3.53 -25.67 -2.25
N LEU A 132 -2.58 -24.73 -2.31
CA LEU A 132 -2.84 -23.32 -1.99
C LEU A 132 -3.88 -22.74 -2.97
N MET A 133 -3.66 -22.96 -4.27
CA MET A 133 -4.60 -22.83 -5.39
C MET A 133 -6.04 -23.11 -5.01
N HIS A 134 -6.26 -24.38 -4.75
CA HIS A 134 -7.54 -24.93 -4.40
C HIS A 134 -8.15 -24.27 -3.15
N LYS A 135 -7.35 -23.99 -2.11
CA LYS A 135 -7.83 -23.33 -0.90
C LYS A 135 -8.29 -21.91 -1.17
N LEU A 136 -7.51 -21.11 -1.90
CA LEU A 136 -7.88 -19.73 -2.23
C LEU A 136 -9.14 -19.69 -3.09
N LEU A 137 -9.26 -20.56 -4.09
CA LEU A 137 -10.48 -20.68 -4.90
C LEU A 137 -11.70 -21.04 -4.05
N GLN A 138 -11.54 -21.98 -3.11
CA GLN A 138 -12.63 -22.36 -2.23
C GLN A 138 -13.04 -21.21 -1.29
N GLN A 139 -12.07 -20.48 -0.73
CA GLN A 139 -12.35 -19.31 0.10
C GLN A 139 -13.04 -18.19 -0.70
N TYR A 140 -12.62 -17.98 -1.95
CA TYR A 140 -13.20 -16.99 -2.84
C TYR A 140 -14.66 -17.32 -3.19
N MET A 141 -14.95 -18.57 -3.54
CA MET A 141 -16.30 -19.01 -3.90
C MET A 141 -17.27 -19.01 -2.72
N LYS A 142 -16.77 -19.04 -1.48
CA LYS A 142 -17.57 -19.13 -0.23
C LYS A 142 -18.53 -20.33 -0.21
N ASP A 143 -18.24 -21.35 -1.02
CA ASP A 143 -19.02 -22.57 -1.16
C ASP A 143 -18.09 -23.77 -1.42
N VAL A 144 -18.65 -24.97 -1.40
CA VAL A 144 -17.93 -26.21 -1.71
C VAL A 144 -17.59 -26.24 -3.18
N LEU A 145 -16.29 -26.38 -3.49
CA LEU A 145 -15.87 -26.54 -4.89
C LEU A 145 -16.43 -27.86 -5.45
N PRO A 146 -16.95 -27.87 -6.69
CA PRO A 146 -17.46 -29.07 -7.34
C PRO A 146 -16.31 -30.01 -7.73
N ILE A 147 -15.88 -30.84 -6.79
CA ILE A 147 -14.80 -31.81 -6.99
C ILE A 147 -15.39 -33.06 -7.65
N GLY A 148 -14.96 -33.37 -8.87
CA GLY A 148 -15.33 -34.62 -9.56
C GLY A 148 -16.74 -34.66 -10.18
N LEU A 149 -17.39 -33.51 -10.38
CA LEU A 149 -18.71 -33.45 -11.04
C LEU A 149 -18.64 -33.46 -12.58
N ALA A 150 -17.50 -33.10 -13.18
CA ALA A 150 -17.32 -33.08 -14.63
C ALA A 150 -17.45 -34.47 -15.30
N GLU A 151 -17.26 -35.56 -14.54
CA GLU A 151 -17.36 -36.93 -15.08
C GLU A 151 -18.78 -37.52 -14.97
N ARG A 152 -19.72 -36.87 -14.27
CA ARG A 152 -21.07 -37.42 -14.05
C ARG A 152 -22.08 -37.08 -15.14
N GLU A 153 -21.87 -36.03 -15.91
CA GLU A 153 -22.83 -35.62 -16.95
C GLU A 153 -22.75 -36.51 -18.20
N GLY A 154 -21.57 -37.03 -18.56
CA GLY A 154 -21.42 -37.95 -19.71
C GLY A 154 -22.07 -39.33 -19.50
N SER A 155 -22.21 -39.81 -18.26
CA SER A 155 -22.72 -41.17 -17.98
C SER A 155 -24.26 -41.26 -17.98
N MET A 156 -24.96 -40.14 -17.77
CA MET A 156 -26.43 -40.12 -17.86
C MET A 156 -26.95 -40.04 -19.30
N GLU A 157 -26.18 -39.46 -20.23
CA GLU A 157 -26.56 -39.40 -21.65
C GLU A 157 -26.37 -40.74 -22.38
N GLU A 158 -25.35 -41.54 -22.01
CA GLU A 158 -25.18 -42.89 -22.55
C GLU A 158 -26.26 -43.88 -22.08
N LYS A 159 -26.75 -43.75 -20.84
CA LYS A 159 -27.82 -44.64 -20.31
C LYS A 159 -29.22 -44.34 -20.84
N LYS A 160 -29.42 -43.21 -21.52
CA LYS A 160 -30.71 -42.86 -22.16
C LYS A 160 -30.78 -43.29 -23.62
N LYS A 161 -29.66 -43.79 -24.19
CA LYS A 161 -29.55 -44.29 -25.57
C LYS A 161 -29.45 -45.82 -25.69
N MET A 162 -29.45 -46.55 -24.58
CA MET A 162 -29.66 -48.01 -24.54
C MET A 162 -31.04 -48.33 -23.99
#